data_AF-A0A0A1FBF9-F1
#
_entry.id   AF-A0A0A1FBF9-F1
#
_cell.length_a   1.000
_cell.length_b   1.000
_cell.length_c   1.000
_cell.angle_alpha   90.00
_cell.angle_beta   90.00
_cell.angle_gamma   90.00
#
_symmetry.space_group_name_H-M   'P 1'
#
loop_
_entity.id
_entity.type
_entity.pdbx_description
1 polymer ?
#
loop_
_entity_poly.entity_id
_entity_poly.type
_entity_poly.pdbx_seq_one_letter_code
_entity_poly.pdbx_strand_id
1 'polypeptide(L)'
;MTTMATSAELKPSQKGAGDNVTPDTMRLREHCDQLLIGLRNDRMSWWTHWREIADYLIPRRYKWLITPNQGNRGSPINQRIIDNTGTIALRVLQAGMMSGITSPGRPWFKMATDNDELNALGPVKLWLDECQKRLARVFAESNFYTSLATIYGDLGAFGTGVMIIYQDYDDIIRCFNTCAGEYFLANDDRQDVSTLGREFVLTVKQVAEQFGLENCSQTIKGAIQTGGAMLTREVKVGHLIERNSDLVPGAPGVKGMEWREIYWEMGTGQNLLLRVRGFHEKPFIAPRWDIVGNDAYGRSPGMDALGDIKMLQVEQKRKAQAIDKHVNPPMIADISLKNEPASMLPGGVTYIAGNLNGVGFKPAYEIAPDFSGLSNDIKDVQGRIKVTFFNDLFMMISQLDTVRTATEIDARKEEKLIQLGPVLERFENEALDPAINCAFNIMLRTGQLPPIPQELSGIHIKIEYISMLAEAQRAASTAGIERLAGFVGNIAAVKPEVLDNLDFDEIIDTYADMLGVTPKAIVPIVKVMQIRAARSQQMQQQQALQNSTAAAQGAQTLSQTDTGGGISALQKMLGNG
;
A
#
# COMPACT_ATOMS: atom_id res chain seq x y z
N MET A 1 -29.54 -36.39 11.77
CA MET A 1 -29.14 -37.19 12.95
C MET A 1 -28.05 -38.11 12.44
N THR A 2 -26.76 -37.93 12.76
CA THR A 2 -26.20 -38.12 14.10
C THR A 2 -24.88 -37.34 14.22
N THR A 3 -24.82 -36.51 15.26
CA THR A 3 -23.64 -35.96 15.98
C THR A 3 -22.53 -35.21 15.24
N MET A 4 -22.59 -33.89 15.40
CA MET A 4 -21.46 -32.96 15.47
C MET A 4 -20.35 -33.50 16.40
N ALA A 5 -19.14 -33.63 15.88
CA ALA A 5 -17.93 -33.74 16.69
C ALA A 5 -17.33 -32.33 16.84
N THR A 6 -17.31 -31.91 18.09
CA THR A 6 -16.86 -30.65 18.64
C THR A 6 -15.41 -30.30 18.29
N SER A 7 -15.25 -29.05 17.86
CA SER A 7 -14.08 -28.17 17.97
C SER A 7 -13.15 -28.47 19.14
N ALA A 8 -11.97 -29.05 18.87
CA ALA A 8 -10.86 -29.16 19.83
C ALA A 8 -9.51 -29.48 19.14
N GLU A 9 -9.01 -28.61 18.26
CA GLU A 9 -7.64 -28.63 17.70
C GLU A 9 -7.51 -27.30 16.92
N LEU A 10 -6.58 -26.36 17.11
CA LEU A 10 -5.26 -26.30 17.74
C LEU A 10 -5.14 -24.99 18.56
N LYS A 11 -4.79 -25.08 19.86
CA LYS A 11 -3.88 -24.07 20.45
C LYS A 11 -2.57 -24.14 19.65
N PRO A 12 -1.81 -23.04 19.42
CA PRO A 12 -0.48 -23.16 18.84
C PRO A 12 0.25 -24.23 19.63
N SER A 13 0.69 -25.28 18.95
CA SER A 13 1.24 -26.48 19.57
C SER A 13 2.50 -26.14 20.33
N GLN A 14 2.35 -25.67 21.57
CA GLN A 14 3.40 -25.68 22.58
C GLN A 14 3.56 -27.14 22.99
N LYS A 15 4.48 -27.84 22.31
CA LYS A 15 5.06 -29.08 22.82
C LYS A 15 6.59 -29.02 22.71
N GLY A 16 7.19 -28.68 23.85
CA GLY A 16 8.26 -29.44 24.49
C GLY A 16 9.60 -29.55 23.78
N ALA A 17 10.51 -28.63 24.10
CA ALA A 17 11.94 -28.95 24.18
C ALA A 17 12.59 -28.17 25.33
N GLY A 18 12.02 -28.30 26.53
CA GLY A 18 12.77 -28.09 27.76
C GLY A 18 13.79 -29.22 27.93
N ASP A 19 15.06 -28.85 28.08
CA ASP A 19 16.20 -29.63 28.57
C ASP A 19 16.74 -30.84 27.78
N ASN A 20 16.21 -31.17 26.59
CA ASN A 20 16.86 -32.15 25.70
C ASN A 20 17.48 -31.46 24.49
N VAL A 21 18.75 -31.05 24.63
CA VAL A 21 19.57 -30.67 23.48
C VAL A 21 19.80 -31.94 22.66
N THR A 22 18.99 -32.16 21.62
CA THR A 22 19.16 -33.28 20.71
C THR A 22 20.23 -32.93 19.67
N PRO A 23 20.91 -33.93 19.07
CA PRO A 23 21.87 -33.67 18.00
C PRO A 23 21.29 -32.85 16.85
N ASP A 24 19.99 -33.02 16.57
CA ASP A 24 19.28 -32.28 15.53
C ASP A 24 19.09 -30.79 15.89
N THR A 25 18.78 -30.47 17.16
CA THR A 25 18.65 -29.06 17.57
C THR A 25 19.99 -28.35 17.67
N MET A 26 21.07 -29.07 18.00
CA MET A 26 22.44 -28.52 17.91
C MET A 26 22.81 -28.17 16.47
N ARG A 27 22.60 -29.09 15.53
CA ARG A 27 22.87 -28.84 14.10
C ARG A 27 22.05 -27.68 13.56
N LEU A 28 20.77 -27.60 13.92
CA LEU A 28 19.90 -26.50 13.50
C LEU A 28 20.39 -25.16 14.06
N ARG A 29 20.83 -25.14 15.32
CA ARG A 29 21.42 -23.95 15.94
C ARG A 29 22.72 -23.52 15.26
N GLU A 30 23.61 -24.47 14.97
CA GLU A 30 24.86 -24.21 14.25
C GLU A 30 24.59 -23.66 12.84
N HIS A 31 23.63 -24.22 12.11
CA HIS A 31 23.16 -23.70 10.81
C HIS A 31 22.67 -22.26 10.94
N CYS A 32 21.80 -21.97 11.91
CA CYS A 32 21.30 -20.61 12.14
C CYS A 32 22.42 -19.61 12.42
N ASP A 33 23.37 -19.94 13.30
CA ASP A 33 24.47 -19.04 13.64
C ASP A 33 25.43 -18.83 12.45
N GLN A 34 25.78 -19.90 11.71
CA GLN A 34 26.63 -19.80 10.51
C GLN A 34 25.97 -18.99 9.39
N LEU A 35 24.70 -19.26 9.10
CA LEU A 35 23.95 -18.54 8.08
C LEU A 35 23.82 -17.06 8.44
N LEU A 36 23.49 -16.75 9.70
CA LEU A 36 23.37 -15.36 10.16
C LEU A 36 24.70 -14.61 10.04
N ILE A 37 25.85 -15.26 10.28
CA ILE A 37 27.17 -14.67 10.08
C ILE A 37 27.41 -14.36 8.60
N GLY A 38 27.08 -15.29 7.69
CA GLY A 38 27.16 -15.06 6.25
C GLY A 38 26.30 -13.87 5.81
N LEU A 39 25.01 -13.89 6.15
CA LEU A 39 24.07 -12.81 5.83
C LEU A 39 24.48 -11.47 6.44
N ARG A 40 25.11 -11.49 7.63
CA ARG A 40 25.61 -10.28 8.28
C ARG A 40 26.73 -9.63 7.45
N ASN A 41 27.61 -10.41 6.84
CA ASN A 41 28.72 -9.92 6.02
C ASN A 41 28.20 -9.31 4.72
N ASP A 42 27.32 -10.01 4.01
CA ASP A 42 26.76 -9.54 2.72
C ASP A 42 26.00 -8.22 2.89
N ARG A 43 25.23 -8.11 3.98
CA ARG A 43 24.43 -6.91 4.31
C ARG A 43 25.26 -5.76 4.90
N MET A 44 26.54 -5.93 5.22
CA MET A 44 27.34 -4.93 5.94
C MET A 44 27.53 -3.61 5.17
N SER A 45 27.71 -3.69 3.84
CA SER A 45 27.81 -2.52 2.96
C SER A 45 26.51 -1.71 2.96
N TRP A 46 25.38 -2.39 2.73
CA TRP A 46 24.02 -1.83 2.80
C TRP A 46 23.72 -1.20 4.14
N TRP A 47 24.10 -1.88 5.22
CA TRP A 47 23.92 -1.36 6.57
C TRP A 47 24.61 -0.02 6.76
N THR A 48 25.87 0.09 6.35
CA THR A 48 26.64 1.34 6.47
C THR A 48 26.00 2.48 5.68
N HIS A 49 25.48 2.18 4.49
CA HIS A 49 24.78 3.17 3.66
C HIS A 49 23.43 3.58 4.28
N TRP A 50 22.62 2.64 4.74
CA TRP A 50 21.35 2.92 5.41
C TRP A 50 21.51 3.77 6.66
N ARG A 51 22.63 3.63 7.40
CA ARG A 51 22.95 4.51 8.52
C ARG A 51 23.03 5.96 8.09
N GLU A 52 23.72 6.25 6.98
CA GLU A 52 23.82 7.62 6.48
C GLU A 52 22.45 8.16 6.07
N ILE A 53 21.63 7.37 5.40
CA ILE A 53 20.27 7.76 5.04
C ILE A 53 19.46 8.07 6.30
N ALA A 54 19.50 7.20 7.31
CA ALA A 54 18.79 7.42 8.57
C ALA A 54 19.22 8.73 9.23
N ASP A 55 20.53 9.01 9.30
CA ASP A 55 21.09 10.22 9.92
C ASP A 55 20.59 11.53 9.26
N TYR A 56 20.26 11.53 7.97
CA TYR A 56 19.85 12.72 7.21
C TYR A 56 18.37 12.76 6.80
N LEU A 57 17.64 11.64 6.86
CA LEU A 57 16.27 11.52 6.33
C LEU A 57 15.26 11.09 7.40
N ILE A 58 15.48 9.94 8.06
CA ILE A 58 14.63 9.42 9.15
C ILE A 58 15.48 8.86 10.30
N PRO A 59 15.95 9.70 11.23
CA PRO A 59 16.86 9.25 12.28
C PRO A 59 16.24 8.18 13.19
N ARG A 60 14.95 8.21 13.52
CA ARG A 60 14.38 7.23 14.47
C ARG A 60 14.15 5.83 13.90
N ARG A 61 14.41 5.58 12.62
CA ARG A 61 13.94 4.40 11.89
C ARG A 61 15.07 3.47 11.46
N TYR A 62 16.05 3.28 12.32
CA TYR A 62 17.21 2.43 12.04
C TYR A 62 17.80 1.82 13.31
N LYS A 63 18.09 0.51 13.30
CA LYS A 63 18.43 -0.27 14.49
C LYS A 63 19.69 0.21 15.23
N TRP A 64 20.70 0.71 14.52
CA TRP A 64 21.97 1.16 15.12
C TRP A 64 21.80 2.24 16.19
N LEU A 65 20.73 3.02 16.11
CA LEU A 65 20.44 4.10 17.06
C LEU A 65 19.86 3.58 18.38
N ILE A 66 19.64 2.26 18.47
CA ILE A 66 19.14 1.57 19.65
C ILE A 66 20.16 0.49 20.03
N THR A 67 21.16 0.87 20.83
CA THR A 67 22.08 -0.10 21.45
C THR A 67 21.38 -0.77 22.65
N PRO A 68 21.47 -2.10 22.81
CA PRO A 68 20.89 -2.77 23.97
C PRO A 68 21.41 -2.21 25.30
N ASN A 69 20.55 -2.17 26.30
CA ASN A 69 20.85 -1.74 27.67
C ASN A 69 21.37 -0.29 27.78
N GLN A 70 21.00 0.60 26.86
CA GLN A 70 21.24 2.03 27.01
C GLN A 70 20.00 2.77 27.52
N GLY A 71 20.16 3.50 28.63
CA GLY A 71 19.11 4.32 29.24
C GLY A 71 18.70 5.57 28.45
N ASN A 72 19.32 5.83 27.30
CA ASN A 72 19.24 7.10 26.56
C ASN A 72 18.45 7.01 25.23
N ARG A 73 17.45 6.12 25.13
CA ARG A 73 16.62 5.96 23.91
C ARG A 73 15.84 7.23 23.50
N GLY A 74 15.64 8.15 24.45
CA GLY A 74 14.99 9.44 24.24
C GLY A 74 15.93 10.56 23.78
N SER A 75 17.25 10.34 23.71
CA SER A 75 18.19 11.42 23.38
C SER A 75 17.92 12.05 21.99
N PRO A 76 18.21 13.34 21.80
CA PRO A 76 18.04 14.00 20.51
C PRO A 76 18.99 13.41 19.46
N ILE A 77 18.42 12.82 18.41
CA ILE A 77 19.18 12.18 17.32
C ILE A 77 19.13 12.95 15.98
N ASN A 78 18.24 13.94 15.85
CA ASN A 78 18.06 14.71 14.61
C ASN A 78 19.11 15.83 14.43
N GLN A 79 20.27 15.76 15.09
CA GLN A 79 21.24 16.86 15.16
C GLN A 79 21.87 17.22 13.81
N ARG A 80 21.78 16.31 12.82
CA ARG A 80 22.32 16.51 11.47
C ARG A 80 21.33 17.14 10.50
N ILE A 81 20.05 17.19 10.85
CA ILE A 81 19.00 17.76 10.01
C ILE A 81 18.79 19.21 10.43
N ILE A 82 19.28 20.13 9.61
CA ILE A 82 19.05 21.58 9.70
C ILE A 82 17.80 21.94 8.89
N ASP A 83 17.68 21.39 7.68
CA ASP A 83 16.52 21.54 6.79
C ASP A 83 15.80 20.21 6.63
N ASN A 84 14.49 20.22 6.90
CA ASN A 84 13.64 19.02 6.92
C ASN A 84 12.97 18.70 5.57
N THR A 85 13.34 19.37 4.48
CA THR A 85 12.73 19.19 3.15
C THR A 85 12.76 17.72 2.72
N GLY A 86 13.88 17.02 2.88
CA GLY A 86 13.97 15.59 2.56
C GLY A 86 13.01 14.73 3.39
N THR A 87 12.93 14.98 4.70
CA THR A 87 12.02 14.25 5.60
C THR A 87 10.56 14.46 5.23
N ILE A 88 10.17 15.69 4.86
CA ILE A 88 8.82 16.00 4.38
C ILE A 88 8.57 15.32 3.04
N ALA A 89 9.51 15.40 2.11
CA ALA A 89 9.42 14.81 0.77
C ALA A 89 9.18 13.30 0.84
N LEU A 90 9.87 12.59 1.73
CA LEU A 90 9.65 11.17 1.95
C LEU A 90 8.28 10.89 2.59
N ARG A 91 7.80 11.73 3.52
CA ARG A 91 6.46 11.58 4.10
C ARG A 91 5.36 11.73 3.05
N VAL A 92 5.54 12.65 2.10
CA VAL A 92 4.62 12.80 0.97
C VAL A 92 4.64 11.57 0.08
N LEU A 93 5.82 11.02 -0.25
CA LEU A 93 5.92 9.75 -0.98
C LEU A 93 5.19 8.62 -0.24
N GLN A 94 5.43 8.47 1.07
CA GLN A 94 4.79 7.45 1.89
C GLN A 94 3.25 7.56 1.87
N ALA A 95 2.72 8.78 2.06
CA ALA A 95 1.28 9.04 2.01
C ALA A 95 0.70 8.82 0.60
N GLY A 96 1.45 9.26 -0.41
CA GLY A 96 1.11 9.10 -1.82
C GLY A 96 0.98 7.64 -2.24
N MET A 97 1.99 6.82 -1.95
CA MET A 97 1.97 5.37 -2.20
C MET A 97 0.81 4.69 -1.48
N MET A 98 0.57 5.04 -0.20
CA MET A 98 -0.55 4.49 0.55
C MET A 98 -1.90 4.83 -0.09
N SER A 99 -2.10 6.09 -0.49
CA SER A 99 -3.34 6.54 -1.13
C SER A 99 -3.54 5.98 -2.54
N GLY A 100 -2.45 5.74 -3.26
CA GLY A 100 -2.47 5.36 -4.66
C GLY A 100 -2.53 3.86 -4.92
N ILE A 101 -2.02 3.05 -3.98
CA ILE A 101 -1.89 1.60 -4.15
C ILE A 101 -2.85 0.85 -3.23
N THR A 102 -2.85 1.19 -1.94
CA THR A 102 -3.56 0.41 -0.91
C THR A 102 -4.45 1.31 -0.04
N SER A 103 -5.27 2.14 -0.68
CA SER A 103 -6.19 3.03 0.01
C SER A 103 -7.22 2.22 0.82
N PRO A 104 -7.34 2.41 2.15
CA PRO A 104 -8.35 1.71 2.94
C PRO A 104 -9.79 2.12 2.60
N GLY A 105 -9.96 3.35 2.07
CA GLY A 105 -11.28 3.91 1.76
C GLY A 105 -11.87 3.46 0.42
N ARG A 106 -11.09 2.76 -0.42
CA ARG A 106 -11.51 2.32 -1.76
C ARG A 106 -11.05 0.88 -2.03
N PRO A 107 -11.84 0.04 -2.72
CA PRO A 107 -11.37 -1.27 -3.14
C PRO A 107 -10.16 -1.14 -4.10
N TRP A 108 -9.03 -1.72 -3.74
CA TRP A 108 -7.77 -1.63 -4.51
C TRP A 108 -7.35 -2.96 -5.14
N PHE A 109 -8.03 -4.06 -4.82
CA PHE A 109 -7.82 -5.37 -5.43
C PHE A 109 -9.16 -6.04 -5.72
N LYS A 110 -9.12 -6.98 -6.67
CA LYS A 110 -10.25 -7.82 -7.04
C LYS A 110 -9.78 -9.26 -7.20
N MET A 111 -10.62 -10.22 -6.80
CA MET A 111 -10.34 -11.64 -7.01
C MET A 111 -10.97 -12.08 -8.33
N ALA A 112 -10.19 -12.78 -9.16
CA ALA A 112 -10.59 -13.29 -10.45
C ALA A 112 -9.95 -14.66 -10.71
N THR A 113 -10.32 -15.32 -11.80
CA THR A 113 -9.63 -16.50 -12.32
C THR A 113 -9.03 -16.18 -13.68
N ASP A 114 -8.11 -17.01 -14.17
CA ASP A 114 -7.52 -16.86 -15.51
C ASP A 114 -8.53 -17.13 -16.64
N ASN A 115 -9.72 -17.65 -16.34
CA ASN A 115 -10.76 -17.95 -17.31
C ASN A 115 -11.94 -17.00 -17.18
N ASP A 116 -12.09 -16.11 -18.17
CA ASP A 116 -13.18 -15.13 -18.24
C ASP A 116 -14.58 -15.76 -18.27
N GLU A 117 -14.72 -16.98 -18.81
CA GLU A 117 -16.01 -17.67 -18.83
C GLU A 117 -16.42 -18.12 -17.42
N LEU A 118 -15.46 -18.60 -16.61
CA LEU A 118 -15.70 -18.95 -15.22
C LEU A 118 -16.01 -17.71 -14.38
N ASN A 119 -15.31 -16.60 -14.63
CA ASN A 119 -15.59 -15.32 -13.99
C ASN A 119 -17.01 -14.80 -14.30
N ALA A 120 -17.60 -15.19 -15.44
CA ALA A 120 -18.96 -14.81 -15.83
C ALA A 120 -20.06 -15.68 -15.17
N LEU A 121 -19.72 -16.85 -14.62
CA LEU A 121 -20.68 -17.70 -13.92
C LEU A 121 -21.15 -17.02 -12.63
N GLY A 122 -22.48 -16.92 -12.48
CA GLY A 122 -23.10 -16.27 -11.31
C GLY A 122 -22.59 -16.76 -9.95
N PRO A 123 -22.53 -18.09 -9.69
CA PRO A 123 -22.04 -18.63 -8.42
C PRO A 123 -20.57 -18.30 -8.14
N VAL A 124 -19.71 -18.41 -9.16
CA VAL A 124 -18.27 -18.11 -9.07
C VAL A 124 -18.06 -16.62 -8.77
N LYS A 125 -18.76 -15.75 -9.50
CA LYS A 125 -18.69 -14.30 -9.30
C LYS A 125 -19.13 -13.88 -7.89
N LEU A 126 -20.24 -14.44 -7.39
CA LEU A 126 -20.73 -14.16 -6.04
C LEU A 126 -19.75 -14.65 -4.97
N TRP A 127 -19.14 -15.82 -5.18
CA TRP A 127 -18.16 -16.36 -4.25
C TRP A 127 -16.87 -15.55 -4.21
N LEU A 128 -16.34 -15.14 -5.37
CA LEU A 128 -15.15 -14.28 -5.46
C LEU A 128 -15.39 -12.92 -4.81
N ASP A 129 -16.55 -12.30 -5.06
CA ASP A 129 -16.94 -11.02 -4.46
C ASP A 129 -17.08 -11.12 -2.92
N GLU A 130 -17.66 -12.21 -2.43
CA GLU A 130 -17.78 -12.45 -0.99
C GLU A 130 -16.41 -12.68 -0.33
N CYS A 131 -15.52 -13.47 -0.97
CA CYS A 131 -14.15 -13.66 -0.49
C CYS A 131 -13.37 -12.34 -0.45
N GLN A 132 -13.48 -11.54 -1.51
CA GLN A 132 -12.86 -10.22 -1.60
C GLN A 132 -13.34 -9.29 -0.47
N LYS A 133 -14.65 -9.23 -0.21
CA LYS A 133 -15.22 -8.40 0.87
C LYS A 133 -14.73 -8.84 2.25
N ARG A 134 -14.71 -10.14 2.52
CA ARG A 134 -14.22 -10.68 3.80
C ARG A 134 -12.74 -10.38 3.97
N LEU A 135 -11.92 -10.58 2.94
CA LEU A 135 -10.49 -10.29 2.99
C LEU A 135 -10.22 -8.79 3.21
N ALA A 136 -10.91 -7.92 2.47
CA ALA A 136 -10.81 -6.48 2.63
C ALA A 136 -11.21 -6.03 4.05
N ARG A 137 -12.21 -6.69 4.65
CA ARG A 137 -12.60 -6.47 6.04
C ARG A 137 -11.51 -6.85 7.03
N VAL A 138 -10.88 -8.03 6.86
CA VAL A 138 -9.75 -8.45 7.71
C VAL A 138 -8.58 -7.46 7.61
N PHE A 139 -8.27 -6.95 6.43
CA PHE A 139 -7.25 -5.91 6.28
C PHE A 139 -7.61 -4.59 6.97
N ALA A 140 -8.88 -4.22 6.98
CA ALA A 140 -9.36 -3.00 7.63
C ALA A 140 -9.45 -3.11 9.16
N GLU A 141 -9.82 -4.28 9.68
CA GLU A 141 -9.95 -4.52 11.12
C GLU A 141 -8.59 -4.82 11.79
N SER A 142 -7.66 -5.43 11.07
CA SER A 142 -6.29 -5.68 11.54
C SER A 142 -5.37 -4.45 11.40
N ASN A 143 -4.10 -4.61 11.81
CA ASN A 143 -3.07 -3.58 11.64
C ASN A 143 -2.38 -3.62 10.26
N PHE A 144 -2.97 -4.26 9.25
CA PHE A 144 -2.34 -4.42 7.93
C PHE A 144 -2.02 -3.08 7.27
N TYR A 145 -2.99 -2.16 7.17
CA TYR A 145 -2.80 -0.85 6.52
C TYR A 145 -1.80 0.06 7.24
N THR A 146 -1.78 0.05 8.58
CA THR A 146 -0.79 0.82 9.35
C THR A 146 0.61 0.25 9.19
N SER A 147 0.71 -1.07 9.02
CA SER A 147 1.97 -1.76 8.76
C SER A 147 2.47 -1.54 7.32
N LEU A 148 1.58 -1.48 6.33
CA LEU A 148 1.93 -1.09 4.96
C LEU A 148 2.39 0.35 4.87
N ALA A 149 1.69 1.29 5.51
CA ALA A 149 2.12 2.68 5.59
C ALA A 149 3.56 2.80 6.11
N THR A 150 3.89 1.97 7.10
CA THR A 150 5.23 1.86 7.69
C THR A 150 6.24 1.30 6.68
N ILE A 151 5.91 0.28 5.88
CA ILE A 151 6.76 -0.26 4.81
C ILE A 151 7.02 0.77 3.71
N TYR A 152 6.01 1.53 3.25
CA TYR A 152 6.22 2.51 2.17
C TYR A 152 7.29 3.54 2.51
N GLY A 153 7.38 3.93 3.80
CA GLY A 153 8.45 4.80 4.29
C GLY A 153 9.83 4.12 4.23
N ASP A 154 9.93 2.84 4.61
CA ASP A 154 11.19 2.09 4.51
C ASP A 154 11.60 1.84 3.06
N LEU A 155 10.63 1.58 2.19
CA LEU A 155 10.84 1.36 0.77
C LEU A 155 11.39 2.62 0.11
N GLY A 156 10.79 3.78 0.38
CA GLY A 156 11.26 5.08 -0.14
C GLY A 156 12.61 5.53 0.44
N ALA A 157 12.92 5.17 1.70
CA ALA A 157 14.19 5.54 2.34
C ALA A 157 15.33 4.56 2.04
N PHE A 158 15.13 3.28 2.33
CA PHE A 158 16.18 2.25 2.34
C PHE A 158 16.10 1.29 1.14
N GLY A 159 15.04 1.35 0.34
CA GLY A 159 14.88 0.54 -0.88
C GLY A 159 14.33 -0.85 -0.64
N THR A 160 14.24 -1.25 0.63
CA THR A 160 13.64 -2.52 1.04
C THR A 160 12.89 -2.31 2.35
N GLY A 161 11.65 -2.80 2.40
CA GLY A 161 10.86 -2.83 3.62
C GLY A 161 10.42 -4.25 3.92
N VAL A 162 10.44 -4.65 5.19
CA VAL A 162 10.10 -6.01 5.59
C VAL A 162 8.98 -6.01 6.61
N MET A 163 7.96 -6.82 6.35
CA MET A 163 6.83 -7.04 7.24
C MET A 163 6.55 -8.53 7.36
N ILE A 164 6.31 -8.96 8.58
CA ILE A 164 5.97 -10.34 8.90
C ILE A 164 4.47 -10.40 9.17
N ILE A 165 3.80 -11.39 8.61
CA ILE A 165 2.36 -11.61 8.73
C ILE A 165 2.15 -12.92 9.47
N TYR A 166 1.58 -12.84 10.67
CA TYR A 166 1.22 -14.02 11.44
C TYR A 166 -0.28 -14.15 11.55
N GLN A 167 -0.74 -15.40 11.65
CA GLN A 167 -2.09 -15.67 12.12
C GLN A 167 -2.22 -15.24 13.58
N ASP A 168 -3.31 -14.53 13.86
CA ASP A 168 -3.70 -14.07 15.18
C ASP A 168 -5.12 -14.55 15.51
N TYR A 169 -5.44 -14.71 16.80
CA TYR A 169 -6.76 -15.20 17.20
C TYR A 169 -7.82 -14.09 17.25
N ASP A 170 -7.42 -12.87 17.58
CA ASP A 170 -8.35 -11.74 17.75
C ASP A 170 -8.59 -11.05 16.42
N ASP A 171 -7.51 -10.73 15.69
CA ASP A 171 -7.57 -9.94 14.44
C ASP A 171 -7.44 -10.80 13.17
N ILE A 172 -7.39 -12.14 13.29
CA ILE A 172 -7.11 -13.14 12.23
C ILE A 172 -5.68 -13.07 11.70
N ILE A 173 -5.21 -11.87 11.38
CA ILE A 173 -3.83 -11.58 10.99
C ILE A 173 -3.26 -10.46 11.86
N ARG A 174 -1.98 -10.56 12.17
CA ARG A 174 -1.20 -9.49 12.79
C ARG A 174 0.11 -9.29 12.07
N CYS A 175 0.35 -8.05 11.69
CA CYS A 175 1.53 -7.64 10.97
C CYS A 175 2.59 -7.06 11.92
N PHE A 176 3.85 -7.42 11.72
CA PHE A 176 4.98 -6.91 12.48
C PHE A 176 6.00 -6.29 11.53
N ASN A 177 6.17 -4.98 11.61
CA ASN A 177 7.21 -4.28 10.88
C ASN A 177 8.56 -4.47 11.56
N THR A 178 9.58 -4.66 10.73
CA THR A 178 10.97 -4.70 11.18
C THR A 178 11.63 -3.38 10.82
N CYS A 179 12.64 -2.97 11.59
CA CYS A 179 13.39 -1.75 11.27
C CYS A 179 14.58 -2.06 10.35
N ALA A 180 14.95 -1.12 9.49
CA ALA A 180 16.16 -1.23 8.70
C ALA A 180 17.40 -1.45 9.60
N GLY A 181 18.24 -2.39 9.17
CA GLY A 181 19.41 -2.86 9.92
C GLY A 181 19.14 -3.91 11.00
N GLU A 182 17.88 -4.25 11.29
CA GLU A 182 17.49 -5.39 12.11
C GLU A 182 17.49 -6.71 11.34
N TYR A 183 17.07 -6.64 10.07
CA TYR A 183 16.87 -7.78 9.21
C TYR A 183 18.06 -8.05 8.28
N PHE A 184 18.15 -9.30 7.83
CA PHE A 184 19.08 -9.83 6.84
C PHE A 184 18.27 -10.65 5.83
N LEU A 185 18.57 -10.54 4.54
CA LEU A 185 17.78 -11.12 3.46
C LEU A 185 18.69 -11.95 2.55
N ALA A 186 18.13 -13.01 1.99
CA ALA A 186 18.77 -13.78 0.93
C ALA A 186 17.76 -14.15 -0.16
N ASN A 187 18.24 -14.19 -1.39
CA ASN A 187 17.47 -14.59 -2.56
C ASN A 187 17.52 -16.11 -2.76
N ASP A 188 16.46 -16.70 -3.30
CA ASP A 188 16.48 -18.05 -3.86
C ASP A 188 17.01 -18.09 -5.31
N ASP A 189 16.95 -19.27 -5.92
CA ASP A 189 17.32 -19.54 -7.31
C ASP A 189 16.51 -18.73 -8.33
N ARG A 190 15.32 -18.27 -7.96
CA ARG A 190 14.46 -17.41 -8.77
C ARG A 190 14.66 -15.92 -8.50
N GLN A 191 15.63 -15.56 -7.65
CA GLN A 191 15.88 -14.19 -7.19
C GLN A 191 14.76 -13.59 -6.33
N ASP A 192 13.87 -14.44 -5.82
CA ASP A 192 12.86 -14.05 -4.85
C ASP A 192 13.46 -14.09 -3.44
N VAL A 193 13.11 -13.11 -2.62
CA VAL A 193 13.62 -13.05 -1.24
C VAL A 193 13.02 -14.20 -0.43
N SER A 194 13.80 -15.25 -0.21
CA SER A 194 13.32 -16.51 0.39
C SER A 194 13.76 -16.68 1.84
N THR A 195 14.77 -15.93 2.30
CA THR A 195 15.29 -16.06 3.65
C THR A 195 15.26 -14.72 4.36
N LEU A 196 14.74 -14.71 5.58
CA LEU A 196 14.70 -13.55 6.47
C LEU A 196 15.38 -13.91 7.79
N GLY A 197 16.59 -13.38 7.99
CA GLY A 197 17.25 -13.34 9.29
C GLY A 197 16.92 -12.02 10.02
N ARG A 198 16.90 -12.03 11.35
CA ARG A 198 16.74 -10.85 12.19
C ARG A 198 17.58 -11.00 13.44
N GLU A 199 18.08 -9.87 13.92
CA GLU A 199 18.65 -9.75 15.25
C GLU A 199 17.95 -8.60 15.94
N PHE A 200 17.39 -8.80 17.13
CA PHE A 200 16.75 -7.74 17.88
C PHE A 200 16.89 -7.97 19.38
N VAL A 201 16.41 -7.01 20.16
CA VAL A 201 16.53 -7.05 21.61
C VAL A 201 15.15 -7.15 22.22
N LEU A 202 15.02 -8.04 23.19
CA LEU A 202 13.83 -8.19 24.02
C LEU A 202 14.23 -8.11 25.48
N THR A 203 13.34 -7.60 26.32
CA THR A 203 13.53 -7.68 27.77
C THR A 203 13.37 -9.12 28.25
N VAL A 204 14.05 -9.48 29.35
CA VAL A 204 13.90 -10.79 29.99
C VAL A 204 12.44 -11.18 30.20
N LYS A 205 11.60 -10.21 30.62
CA LYS A 205 10.15 -10.40 30.75
C LYS A 205 9.47 -10.79 29.43
N GLN A 206 9.75 -10.04 28.35
CA GLN A 206 9.17 -10.31 27.03
C GLN A 206 9.59 -11.67 26.48
N VAL A 207 10.85 -12.06 26.67
CA VAL A 207 11.34 -13.38 26.24
C VAL A 207 10.57 -14.49 26.98
N ALA A 208 10.38 -14.34 28.30
CA ALA A 208 9.63 -15.31 29.09
C ALA A 208 8.16 -15.43 28.69
N GLU A 209 7.50 -14.30 28.42
CA GLU A 209 6.09 -14.25 27.99
C GLU A 209 5.91 -14.84 26.59
N GLN A 210 6.84 -14.58 25.67
CA GLN A 210 6.71 -14.98 24.27
C GLN A 210 7.13 -16.44 24.00
N PHE A 211 8.14 -16.95 24.71
CA PHE A 211 8.74 -18.26 24.46
C PHE A 211 8.51 -19.28 25.58
N GLY A 212 8.00 -18.84 26.72
CA GLY A 212 7.82 -19.67 27.92
C GLY A 212 9.12 -19.83 28.71
N LEU A 213 9.00 -19.93 30.03
CA LEU A 213 10.15 -20.00 30.95
C LEU A 213 10.97 -21.28 30.75
N GLU A 214 10.33 -22.37 30.31
CA GLU A 214 10.94 -23.68 30.09
C GLU A 214 11.99 -23.70 28.97
N ASN A 215 11.74 -22.97 27.87
CA ASN A 215 12.63 -22.90 26.70
C ASN A 215 13.74 -21.83 26.83
N CYS A 216 13.77 -21.10 27.96
CA CYS A 216 14.75 -20.06 28.21
C CYS A 216 16.03 -20.61 28.88
N SER A 217 17.16 -19.91 28.70
CA SER A 217 18.42 -20.26 29.36
C SER A 217 18.34 -20.12 30.88
N GLN A 218 19.28 -20.79 31.58
CA GLN A 218 19.38 -20.68 33.05
C GLN A 218 19.61 -19.23 33.51
N THR A 219 20.26 -18.41 32.69
CA THR A 219 20.46 -16.99 32.96
C THR A 219 19.13 -16.22 32.98
N ILE A 220 18.24 -16.48 32.01
CA ILE A 220 16.91 -15.87 31.95
C ILE A 220 16.03 -16.41 33.08
N LYS A 221 16.04 -17.73 33.33
CA LYS A 221 15.30 -18.36 34.44
C LYS A 221 15.69 -17.74 35.79
N GLY A 222 16.99 -17.59 36.06
CA GLY A 222 17.50 -16.95 37.28
C GLY A 222 17.16 -15.46 37.37
N ALA A 223 17.16 -14.73 36.25
CA ALA A 223 16.77 -13.32 36.20
C ALA A 223 15.28 -13.13 36.53
N ILE A 224 14.41 -14.05 36.09
CA ILE A 224 12.98 -14.03 36.42
C ILE A 224 12.75 -14.33 37.90
N GLN A 225 13.47 -15.32 38.46
CA GLN A 225 13.38 -15.67 39.88
C GLN A 225 13.86 -14.54 40.79
N THR A 226 14.89 -13.82 40.39
CA THR A 226 15.42 -12.66 41.14
C THR A 226 14.45 -11.48 41.13
N GLY A 227 13.73 -11.28 40.01
CA GLY A 227 12.75 -10.21 39.86
C GLY A 227 13.36 -8.80 39.81
N GLY A 228 12.49 -7.78 39.91
CA GLY A 228 12.89 -6.38 39.94
C GLY A 228 13.55 -5.89 38.64
N ALA A 229 14.66 -5.15 38.78
CA ALA A 229 15.38 -4.55 37.65
C ALA A 229 15.99 -5.57 36.67
N MET A 230 16.11 -6.85 37.06
CA MET A 230 16.60 -7.89 36.15
C MET A 230 15.58 -8.25 35.06
N LEU A 231 14.29 -8.01 35.29
CA LEU A 231 13.23 -8.26 34.30
C LEU A 231 13.29 -7.31 33.11
N THR A 232 13.84 -6.11 33.30
CA THR A 232 13.98 -5.08 32.25
C THR A 232 15.29 -5.15 31.49
N ARG A 233 16.20 -6.05 31.89
CA ARG A 233 17.45 -6.29 31.17
C ARG A 233 17.16 -6.81 29.78
N GLU A 234 17.91 -6.35 28.80
CA GLU A 234 17.74 -6.72 27.40
C GLU A 234 18.66 -7.86 27.00
N VAL A 235 18.07 -8.82 26.29
CA VAL A 235 18.71 -10.01 25.72
C VAL A 235 18.63 -9.91 24.21
N LYS A 236 19.71 -10.28 23.52
CA LYS A 236 19.74 -10.35 22.05
C LYS A 236 19.12 -11.67 21.60
N VAL A 237 18.15 -11.57 20.70
CA VAL A 237 17.45 -12.72 20.12
C VAL A 237 17.73 -12.76 18.63
N GLY A 238 18.15 -13.94 18.17
CA GLY A 238 18.25 -14.28 16.76
C GLY A 238 16.94 -14.87 16.29
N HIS A 239 16.55 -14.52 15.07
CA HIS A 239 15.33 -15.01 14.44
C HIS A 239 15.61 -15.29 12.97
N LEU A 240 15.18 -16.44 12.48
CA LEU A 240 15.37 -16.87 11.10
C LEU A 240 14.06 -17.45 10.58
N ILE A 241 13.67 -17.01 9.39
CA ILE A 241 12.61 -17.61 8.58
C ILE A 241 13.23 -18.02 7.25
N GLU A 242 13.12 -19.29 6.89
CA GLU A 242 13.66 -19.85 5.65
C GLU A 242 12.76 -20.97 5.14
N ARG A 243 12.95 -21.35 3.87
CA ARG A 243 12.35 -22.58 3.32
C ARG A 243 12.92 -23.79 4.06
N ASN A 244 12.07 -24.77 4.35
CA ASN A 244 12.47 -25.96 5.08
C ASN A 244 13.21 -26.94 4.17
N SER A 245 14.52 -27.10 4.38
CA SER A 245 15.36 -28.05 3.66
C SER A 245 15.03 -29.52 3.98
N ASP A 246 14.43 -29.78 5.15
CA ASP A 246 14.14 -31.12 5.67
C ASP A 246 12.66 -31.49 5.50
N LEU A 247 12.03 -30.98 4.44
CA LEU A 247 10.62 -31.19 4.17
C LEU A 247 10.33 -32.68 3.92
N VAL A 248 9.47 -33.26 4.77
CA VAL A 248 8.90 -34.59 4.59
C VAL A 248 7.40 -34.42 4.33
N PRO A 249 6.93 -34.55 3.08
CA PRO A 249 5.52 -34.38 2.74
C PRO A 249 4.62 -35.26 3.61
N GLY A 250 3.63 -34.64 4.26
CA GLY A 250 2.67 -35.33 5.13
C GLY A 250 3.15 -35.66 6.55
N ALA A 251 4.39 -35.29 6.93
CA ALA A 251 4.84 -35.46 8.31
C ALA A 251 4.14 -34.46 9.26
N PRO A 252 3.76 -34.88 10.49
CA PRO A 252 3.17 -33.97 11.47
C PRO A 252 4.22 -32.97 12.00
N GLY A 253 3.80 -31.71 12.17
CA GLY A 253 4.63 -30.64 12.73
C GLY A 253 5.55 -29.96 11.71
N VAL A 254 6.64 -29.36 12.20
CA VAL A 254 7.56 -28.51 11.41
C VAL A 254 8.14 -29.23 10.19
N LYS A 255 8.34 -30.55 10.27
CA LYS A 255 8.89 -31.36 9.16
C LYS A 255 7.95 -31.46 7.95
N GLY A 256 6.64 -31.32 8.12
CA GLY A 256 5.68 -31.33 7.01
C GLY A 256 5.33 -29.94 6.47
N MET A 257 5.96 -28.89 7.00
CA MET A 257 5.67 -27.50 6.63
C MET A 257 6.78 -26.96 5.72
N GLU A 258 6.38 -26.24 4.66
CA GLU A 258 7.31 -25.72 3.63
C GLU A 258 8.24 -24.64 4.16
N TRP A 259 7.80 -23.89 5.16
CA TRP A 259 8.55 -22.80 5.77
C TRP A 259 8.82 -23.11 7.22
N ARG A 260 10.00 -22.70 7.73
CA ARG A 260 10.35 -22.82 9.14
C ARG A 260 10.81 -21.50 9.71
N GLU A 261 10.46 -21.30 10.97
CA GLU A 261 10.81 -20.14 11.79
C GLU A 261 11.50 -20.61 13.06
N ILE A 262 12.65 -20.00 13.35
CA ILE A 262 13.51 -20.41 14.45
C ILE A 262 13.89 -19.17 15.24
N TYR A 263 13.71 -19.22 16.56
CA TYR A 263 14.20 -18.23 17.51
C TYR A 263 15.26 -18.84 18.41
N TRP A 264 16.31 -18.08 18.70
CA TRP A 264 17.36 -18.50 19.61
C TRP A 264 17.96 -17.33 20.38
N GLU A 265 18.51 -17.64 21.56
CA GLU A 265 19.24 -16.66 22.36
C GLU A 265 20.65 -16.47 21.81
N MET A 266 21.03 -15.23 21.50
CA MET A 266 22.36 -14.90 21.01
C MET A 266 23.28 -14.50 22.16
N GLY A 267 24.55 -14.92 22.10
CA GLY A 267 25.57 -14.55 23.10
C GLY A 267 25.62 -15.46 24.32
N THR A 268 24.80 -16.52 24.37
CA THR A 268 24.97 -17.62 25.32
C THR A 268 25.86 -18.70 24.69
N GLY A 269 26.77 -19.28 25.47
CA GLY A 269 27.55 -20.45 25.07
C GLY A 269 26.75 -21.76 25.04
N GLN A 270 25.43 -21.67 25.13
CA GLN A 270 24.50 -22.80 25.12
C GLN A 270 23.75 -22.80 23.79
N ASN A 271 23.74 -23.95 23.11
CA ASN A 271 23.02 -24.15 21.84
C ASN A 271 21.51 -24.36 22.09
N LEU A 272 20.87 -23.40 22.75
CA LEU A 272 19.45 -23.45 23.09
C LEU A 272 18.63 -22.71 22.03
N LEU A 273 17.58 -23.39 21.54
CA LEU A 273 16.55 -22.80 20.69
C LEU A 273 15.37 -22.39 21.57
N LEU A 274 14.86 -21.17 21.38
CA LEU A 274 13.72 -20.64 22.13
C LEU A 274 12.40 -21.17 21.56
N ARG A 275 12.30 -21.26 20.23
CA ARG A 275 11.09 -21.73 19.54
C ARG A 275 11.41 -22.15 18.11
N VAL A 276 10.79 -23.25 17.68
CA VAL A 276 10.76 -23.68 16.29
C VAL A 276 9.29 -23.80 15.86
N ARG A 277 8.91 -23.10 14.81
CA ARG A 277 7.55 -23.12 14.23
C ARG A 277 7.65 -23.38 12.73
N GLY A 278 6.67 -24.06 12.16
CA GLY A 278 6.55 -24.21 10.71
C GLY A 278 5.36 -23.42 10.16
N PHE A 279 5.39 -23.14 8.87
CA PHE A 279 4.29 -22.50 8.13
C PHE A 279 4.07 -23.19 6.79
N HIS A 280 2.81 -23.21 6.35
CA HIS A 280 2.44 -23.70 5.03
C HIS A 280 2.80 -22.70 3.92
N GLU A 281 2.70 -21.40 4.20
CA GLU A 281 3.05 -20.32 3.28
C GLU A 281 4.16 -19.43 3.85
N LYS A 282 4.73 -18.60 2.98
CA LYS A 282 5.73 -17.59 3.34
C LYS A 282 5.13 -16.56 4.31
N PRO A 283 5.61 -16.45 5.56
CA PRO A 283 5.01 -15.59 6.58
C PRO A 283 5.56 -14.16 6.57
N PHE A 284 6.25 -13.73 5.51
CA PHE A 284 6.81 -12.38 5.42
C PHE A 284 6.84 -11.86 3.98
N ILE A 285 6.82 -10.54 3.87
CA ILE A 285 7.04 -9.80 2.63
C ILE A 285 8.30 -8.95 2.76
N ALA A 286 9.03 -8.82 1.66
CA ALA A 286 10.26 -8.05 1.59
C ALA A 286 10.36 -7.32 0.23
N PRO A 287 9.41 -6.43 -0.10
CA PRO A 287 9.44 -5.70 -1.36
C PRO A 287 10.71 -4.86 -1.51
N ARG A 288 11.24 -4.85 -2.73
CA ARG A 288 12.34 -3.98 -3.17
C ARG A 288 11.79 -2.87 -4.07
N TRP A 289 12.34 -1.65 -3.97
CA TRP A 289 11.92 -0.52 -4.79
C TRP A 289 12.44 -0.66 -6.23
N ASP A 290 13.74 -0.88 -6.37
CA ASP A 290 14.39 -1.22 -7.64
C ASP A 290 15.53 -2.22 -7.37
N ILE A 291 15.83 -3.10 -8.33
CA ILE A 291 16.83 -4.16 -8.18
C ILE A 291 18.02 -3.94 -9.10
N VAL A 292 19.22 -4.24 -8.61
CA VAL A 292 20.44 -4.24 -9.41
C VAL A 292 21.05 -5.63 -9.34
N GLY A 293 21.07 -6.33 -10.48
CA GLY A 293 21.62 -7.69 -10.55
C GLY A 293 20.84 -8.70 -9.72
N ASN A 294 21.56 -9.50 -8.93
CA ASN A 294 21.02 -10.59 -8.11
C ASN A 294 20.96 -10.25 -6.60
N ASP A 295 21.01 -8.97 -6.25
CA ASP A 295 21.03 -8.54 -4.85
C ASP A 295 19.69 -8.77 -4.12
N ALA A 296 19.77 -9.10 -2.83
CA ALA A 296 18.60 -9.25 -1.96
C ALA A 296 18.04 -7.91 -1.47
N TYR A 297 18.72 -6.81 -1.77
CA TYR A 297 18.39 -5.45 -1.34
C TYR A 297 18.12 -4.55 -2.53
N GLY A 298 17.21 -3.59 -2.34
CA GLY A 298 16.81 -2.66 -3.39
C GLY A 298 17.46 -1.28 -3.28
N ARG A 299 17.52 -0.57 -4.40
CA ARG A 299 17.86 0.86 -4.50
C ARG A 299 16.63 1.72 -4.20
N SER A 300 16.79 2.92 -3.64
CA SER A 300 15.68 3.80 -3.26
C SER A 300 15.84 5.26 -3.73
N PRO A 301 14.74 6.03 -3.79
CA PRO A 301 14.80 7.48 -3.97
C PRO A 301 15.58 8.19 -2.85
N GLY A 302 15.54 7.64 -1.63
CA GLY A 302 16.32 8.15 -0.50
C GLY A 302 17.83 8.00 -0.68
N MET A 303 18.28 6.95 -1.38
CA MET A 303 19.69 6.78 -1.77
C MET A 303 20.07 7.78 -2.86
N ASP A 304 19.20 7.96 -3.85
CA ASP A 304 19.43 8.84 -5.00
C ASP A 304 19.49 10.32 -4.58
N ALA A 305 18.59 10.74 -3.69
CA ALA A 305 18.52 12.09 -3.16
C ALA A 305 19.57 12.38 -2.06
N LEU A 306 20.32 11.38 -1.57
CA LEU A 306 21.21 11.55 -0.41
C LEU A 306 22.28 12.63 -0.63
N GLY A 307 22.81 12.71 -1.85
CA GLY A 307 23.78 13.75 -2.23
C GLY A 307 23.20 15.15 -2.09
N ASP A 308 22.03 15.39 -2.69
CA ASP A 308 21.31 16.66 -2.62
C ASP A 308 20.89 17.01 -1.19
N ILE A 309 20.45 16.03 -0.40
CA ILE A 309 20.09 16.25 1.01
C ILE A 309 21.31 16.71 1.81
N LYS A 310 22.47 16.07 1.63
CA LYS A 310 23.71 16.47 2.31
C LYS A 310 24.16 17.87 1.87
N MET A 311 24.08 18.18 0.58
CA MET A 311 24.35 19.50 0.01
C MET A 311 23.47 20.57 0.67
N LEU A 312 22.16 20.34 0.75
CA LEU A 312 21.20 21.23 1.39
C LEU A 312 21.56 21.52 2.86
N GLN A 313 21.96 20.51 3.63
CA GLN A 313 22.39 20.73 5.02
C GLN A 313 23.63 21.62 5.11
N VAL A 314 24.60 21.43 4.21
CA VAL A 314 25.83 22.24 4.18
C VAL A 314 25.52 23.68 3.77
N GLU A 315 24.72 23.89 2.73
CA GLU A 315 24.30 25.22 2.29
C GLU A 315 23.57 25.99 3.38
N GLN A 316 22.61 25.36 4.06
CA GLN A 316 21.87 26.01 5.15
C GLN A 316 22.80 26.38 6.31
N LYS A 317 23.78 25.53 6.61
CA LYS A 317 24.82 25.86 7.61
C LYS A 317 25.71 27.03 7.15
N ARG A 318 26.12 27.07 5.88
CA ARG A 318 26.93 28.17 5.33
C ARG A 318 26.15 29.47 5.25
N LYS A 319 24.86 29.40 4.91
CA LYS A 319 23.92 30.53 4.96
C LYS A 319 23.84 31.12 6.35
N ALA A 320 23.63 30.28 7.37
CA ALA A 320 23.62 30.73 8.76
C ALA A 320 24.95 31.42 9.14
N GLN A 321 26.09 30.85 8.77
CA GLN A 321 27.40 31.45 9.01
C GLN A 321 27.62 32.77 8.25
N ALA A 322 27.08 32.89 7.03
CA ALA A 322 27.16 34.13 6.25
C ALA A 322 26.30 35.23 6.87
N ILE A 323 25.09 34.88 7.35
CA ILE A 323 24.23 35.79 8.11
C ILE A 323 24.95 36.23 9.39
N ASP A 324 25.53 35.30 10.16
CA ASP A 324 26.26 35.62 11.38
C ASP A 324 27.43 36.58 11.12
N LYS A 325 28.19 36.38 10.04
CA LYS A 325 29.28 37.28 9.64
C LYS A 325 28.81 38.62 9.12
N HIS A 326 27.62 38.69 8.52
CA HIS A 326 27.06 39.95 8.02
C HIS A 326 26.47 40.79 9.17
N VAL A 327 25.80 40.12 10.13
CA VAL A 327 25.27 40.74 11.35
C VAL A 327 26.41 41.12 12.31
N ASN A 328 27.43 40.26 12.44
CA ASN A 328 28.58 40.44 13.31
C ASN A 328 29.90 40.24 12.54
N PRO A 329 30.33 41.22 11.72
CA PRO A 329 31.59 41.12 11.00
C PRO A 329 32.78 41.21 11.97
N PRO A 330 33.88 40.48 11.70
CA PRO A 330 35.11 40.65 12.46
C PRO A 330 35.64 42.07 12.30
N MET A 331 35.89 42.74 13.43
CA MET A 331 36.33 44.14 13.47
C MET A 331 37.86 44.23 13.63
N ILE A 332 38.47 45.22 12.97
CA ILE A 332 39.87 45.60 13.20
C ILE A 332 39.90 46.77 14.17
N ALA A 333 40.78 46.71 15.18
CA ALA A 333 41.04 47.81 16.10
C ALA A 333 42.55 48.09 16.22
N ASP A 334 42.89 49.35 16.53
CA ASP A 334 44.26 49.81 16.74
C ASP A 334 44.86 49.20 18.02
N ILE A 335 46.17 48.90 18.01
CA ILE A 335 46.95 48.40 19.14
C ILE A 335 46.95 49.41 20.31
N SER A 336 46.78 50.71 20.05
CA SER A 336 46.65 51.75 21.08
C SER A 336 45.43 51.56 21.99
N LEU A 337 44.39 50.84 21.53
CA LEU A 337 43.16 50.54 22.29
C LEU A 337 43.24 49.21 23.07
N LYS A 338 44.40 48.54 23.10
CA LYS A 338 44.59 47.22 23.73
C LYS A 338 44.39 47.19 25.25
N ASN A 339 44.55 48.33 25.93
CA ASN A 339 44.46 48.46 27.39
C ASN A 339 43.26 49.30 27.88
N GLU A 340 42.48 49.87 26.98
CA GLU A 340 41.18 50.49 27.31
C GLU A 340 40.09 49.41 27.24
N PRO A 341 39.08 49.41 28.13
CA PRO A 341 38.03 48.40 28.12
C PRO A 341 37.11 48.60 26.91
N ALA A 342 37.54 48.13 25.73
CA ALA A 342 36.68 47.89 24.60
C ALA A 342 35.84 46.64 24.93
N SER A 343 34.75 46.84 25.67
CA SER A 343 33.77 45.78 25.92
C SER A 343 33.03 45.48 24.61
N MET A 344 33.44 44.40 23.93
CA MET A 344 32.68 43.75 22.86
C MET A 344 32.75 42.22 23.04
N LEU A 345 31.79 41.69 23.78
CA LEU A 345 31.37 40.29 23.67
C LEU A 345 30.71 40.06 22.28
N PRO A 346 30.73 38.84 21.72
CA PRO A 346 31.79 38.17 20.92
C PRO A 346 31.63 38.41 19.38
N GLY A 347 32.66 38.33 18.51
CA GLY A 347 34.01 37.82 18.75
C GLY A 347 35.08 38.16 17.68
N GLY A 348 36.31 38.29 18.19
CA GLY A 348 37.59 38.13 17.48
C GLY A 348 38.19 39.38 16.82
N VAL A 349 38.92 40.21 17.58
CA VAL A 349 39.71 41.32 17.02
C VAL A 349 41.10 40.83 16.61
N THR A 350 41.50 41.09 15.37
CA THR A 350 42.87 40.82 14.90
C THR A 350 43.66 42.13 14.89
N TYR A 351 44.75 42.19 15.65
CA TYR A 351 45.60 43.38 15.78
C TYR A 351 46.70 43.38 14.71
N ILE A 352 46.81 44.46 13.94
CA ILE A 352 47.90 44.66 12.96
C ILE A 352 48.63 45.95 13.32
N ALA A 353 49.96 45.93 13.30
CA ALA A 353 50.77 47.13 13.54
C ALA A 353 50.99 47.88 12.22
N GLY A 354 50.52 49.13 12.10
CA GLY A 354 50.86 49.96 10.93
C GLY A 354 50.15 51.31 10.74
N ASN A 355 50.86 52.37 11.15
CA ASN A 355 50.95 53.75 10.61
C ASN A 355 49.68 54.63 10.37
N LEU A 356 49.32 55.40 11.42
CA LEU A 356 49.07 56.85 11.47
C LEU A 356 48.19 57.63 10.47
N ASN A 357 47.49 57.04 9.49
CA ASN A 357 46.51 57.77 8.67
C ASN A 357 45.28 56.92 8.27
N GLY A 358 44.53 56.46 9.27
CA GLY A 358 43.30 55.73 9.02
C GLY A 358 42.68 55.13 10.28
N VAL A 359 42.45 55.95 11.31
CA VAL A 359 41.74 55.53 12.52
C VAL A 359 40.27 55.28 12.15
N GLY A 360 39.85 54.03 12.16
CA GLY A 360 38.44 53.68 12.00
C GLY A 360 38.22 52.19 12.22
N PHE A 361 37.22 51.85 13.04
CA PHE A 361 36.63 50.52 13.08
C PHE A 361 36.13 50.18 11.68
N LYS A 362 36.89 49.35 10.96
CA LYS A 362 36.50 48.84 9.65
C LYS A 362 36.35 47.32 9.76
N PRO A 363 35.29 46.74 9.18
CA PRO A 363 35.22 45.30 8.99
C PRO A 363 36.51 44.81 8.34
N ALA A 364 37.09 43.71 8.84
CA ALA A 364 38.32 43.17 8.28
C ALA A 364 38.17 42.77 6.81
N TYR A 365 36.94 42.43 6.40
CA TYR A 365 36.52 42.24 5.02
C TYR A 365 35.08 42.76 4.87
N GLU A 366 34.81 43.59 3.87
CA GLU A 366 33.45 43.85 3.40
C GLU A 366 32.98 42.62 2.61
N ILE A 367 32.46 41.62 3.31
CA ILE A 367 31.77 40.52 2.65
C ILE A 367 30.38 41.05 2.32
N ALA A 368 30.12 41.30 1.04
CA ALA A 368 28.77 41.45 0.50
C ALA A 368 28.33 40.09 -0.08
N PRO A 369 27.96 39.10 0.76
CA PRO A 369 27.52 37.82 0.23
C PRO A 369 26.21 38.03 -0.53
N ASP A 370 26.11 37.48 -1.74
CA ASP A 370 24.86 37.46 -2.49
C ASP A 370 23.89 36.45 -1.86
N PHE A 371 23.09 36.95 -0.91
CA PHE A 371 22.04 36.17 -0.26
C PHE A 371 20.92 35.75 -1.22
N SER A 372 20.76 36.45 -2.35
CA SER A 372 19.74 36.14 -3.36
C SER A 372 20.14 34.88 -4.13
N GLY A 373 21.36 34.85 -4.66
CA GLY A 373 21.92 33.68 -5.33
C GLY A 373 21.88 32.42 -4.46
N LEU A 374 22.33 32.53 -3.20
CA LEU A 374 22.31 31.41 -2.25
C LEU A 374 20.89 30.92 -1.92
N SER A 375 19.93 31.83 -1.82
CA SER A 375 18.53 31.45 -1.52
C SER A 375 17.83 30.82 -2.73
N ASN A 376 18.24 31.17 -3.96
CA ASN A 376 17.73 30.53 -5.18
C ASN A 376 18.31 29.13 -5.33
N ASP A 377 19.61 28.95 -5.13
CA ASP A 377 20.27 27.63 -5.16
C ASP A 377 19.64 26.66 -4.14
N ILE A 378 19.41 27.11 -2.89
CA ILE A 378 18.70 26.33 -1.87
C ILE A 378 17.31 25.91 -2.35
N LYS A 379 16.56 26.80 -3.01
CA LYS A 379 15.22 26.47 -3.55
C LYS A 379 15.31 25.45 -4.68
N ASP A 380 16.33 25.56 -5.55
CA ASP A 380 16.55 24.63 -6.64
C ASP A 380 16.91 23.24 -6.12
N VAL A 381 17.78 23.15 -5.11
CA VAL A 381 18.12 21.89 -4.43
C VAL A 381 16.89 21.29 -3.73
N GLN A 382 16.10 22.10 -3.02
CA GLN A 382 14.83 21.66 -2.44
C GLN A 382 13.86 21.15 -3.52
N GLY A 383 13.85 21.78 -4.70
CA GLY A 383 13.09 21.37 -5.88
C GLY A 383 13.54 20.00 -6.41
N ARG A 384 14.85 19.80 -6.60
CA ARG A 384 15.42 18.51 -7.03
C ARG A 384 15.02 17.38 -6.09
N ILE A 385 15.17 17.59 -4.77
CA ILE A 385 14.77 16.61 -3.75
C ILE A 385 13.30 16.24 -3.90
N LYS A 386 12.40 17.23 -4.04
CA LYS A 386 10.95 16.98 -4.20
C LYS A 386 10.65 16.17 -5.46
N VAL A 387 11.32 16.46 -6.57
CA VAL A 387 11.18 15.73 -7.83
C VAL A 387 11.66 14.28 -7.68
N THR A 388 12.81 14.04 -7.05
CA THR A 388 13.34 12.68 -6.81
C THR A 388 12.39 11.82 -5.96
N PHE A 389 11.69 12.42 -4.99
CA PHE A 389 10.66 11.74 -4.20
C PHE A 389 9.26 11.76 -4.84
N PHE A 390 9.12 12.17 -6.10
CA PHE A 390 7.85 12.21 -6.84
C PHE A 390 6.76 13.04 -6.15
N ASN A 391 7.12 14.09 -5.39
CA ASN A 391 6.17 14.88 -4.60
C ASN A 391 5.07 15.48 -5.46
N ASP A 392 5.43 16.06 -6.61
CA ASP A 392 4.47 16.71 -7.50
C ASP A 392 3.40 15.75 -8.00
N LEU A 393 3.76 14.47 -8.23
CA LEU A 393 2.82 13.44 -8.65
C LEU A 393 1.80 13.15 -7.53
N PHE A 394 2.28 12.89 -6.32
CA PHE A 394 1.40 12.55 -5.20
C PHE A 394 0.57 13.73 -4.68
N MET A 395 1.12 14.95 -4.70
CA MET A 395 0.38 16.16 -4.36
C MET A 395 -0.73 16.45 -5.38
N MET A 396 -0.45 16.23 -6.67
CA MET A 396 -1.48 16.33 -7.71
C MET A 396 -2.57 15.29 -7.50
N ILE A 397 -2.22 14.04 -7.17
CA ILE A 397 -3.19 12.97 -6.90
C ILE A 397 -4.11 13.33 -5.73
N SER A 398 -3.56 13.87 -4.64
CA SER A 398 -4.36 14.26 -3.46
C SER A 398 -5.33 15.41 -3.74
N GLN A 399 -5.13 16.19 -4.81
CA GLN A 399 -5.99 17.33 -5.19
C GLN A 399 -7.07 16.93 -6.22
N LEU A 400 -7.12 15.66 -6.64
CA LEU A 400 -8.08 15.20 -7.65
C LEU A 400 -9.52 15.12 -7.17
N ASP A 401 -9.74 14.95 -5.86
CA ASP A 401 -11.10 14.92 -5.31
C ASP A 401 -11.82 16.29 -5.44
N THR A 402 -11.09 17.38 -5.77
CA THR A 402 -11.65 18.75 -5.78
C THR A 402 -11.66 19.47 -7.14
N VAL A 403 -10.96 18.99 -8.18
CA VAL A 403 -10.81 19.77 -9.43
C VAL A 403 -11.22 18.98 -10.68
N ARG A 404 -12.34 19.41 -11.29
CA ARG A 404 -13.03 18.82 -12.45
C ARG A 404 -12.44 19.16 -13.84
N THR A 405 -11.28 19.80 -13.95
CA THR A 405 -10.71 20.19 -15.26
C THR A 405 -9.77 19.11 -15.81
N ALA A 406 -10.31 18.32 -16.76
CA ALA A 406 -9.89 16.96 -17.10
C ALA A 406 -9.26 16.81 -18.51
N THR A 407 -8.12 17.47 -18.78
CA THR A 407 -7.41 17.18 -20.05
C THR A 407 -5.91 17.42 -19.96
N GLU A 408 -5.49 18.60 -19.48
CA GLU A 408 -4.05 18.88 -19.30
C GLU A 408 -3.47 18.15 -18.08
N ILE A 409 -4.27 18.00 -17.02
CA ILE A 409 -3.89 17.20 -15.85
C ILE A 409 -3.82 15.71 -16.22
N ASP A 410 -4.69 15.23 -17.11
CA ASP A 410 -4.70 13.82 -17.51
C ASP A 410 -3.48 13.43 -18.35
N ALA A 411 -3.03 14.28 -19.28
CA ALA A 411 -1.79 14.04 -20.02
C ALA A 411 -0.55 14.06 -19.10
N ARG A 412 -0.47 14.98 -18.13
CA ARG A 412 0.64 15.02 -17.16
C ARG A 412 0.58 13.87 -16.14
N LYS A 413 -0.60 13.36 -15.80
CA LYS A 413 -0.79 12.14 -15.00
C LYS A 413 -0.20 10.94 -15.73
N GLU A 414 -0.52 10.80 -17.01
CA GLU A 414 -0.12 9.64 -17.82
C GLU A 414 1.41 9.56 -17.94
N GLU A 415 2.08 10.67 -18.24
CA GLU A 415 3.55 10.73 -18.33
C GLU A 415 4.26 10.42 -17.00
N LYS A 416 3.75 10.95 -15.87
CA LYS A 416 4.38 10.74 -14.55
C LYS A 416 4.04 9.38 -13.91
N LEU A 417 2.87 8.81 -14.19
CA LEU A 417 2.51 7.46 -13.72
C LEU A 417 3.33 6.37 -14.41
N ILE A 418 3.73 6.58 -15.68
CA ILE A 418 4.65 5.67 -16.39
C ILE A 418 5.97 5.48 -15.62
N GLN A 419 6.46 6.52 -14.95
CA GLN A 419 7.73 6.45 -14.22
C GLN A 419 7.67 5.57 -12.96
N LEU A 420 6.50 5.43 -12.33
CA LEU A 420 6.32 4.55 -11.16
C LEU A 420 5.84 3.15 -11.52
N GLY A 421 5.41 2.89 -12.77
CA GLY A 421 4.86 1.60 -13.21
C GLY A 421 5.69 0.38 -12.77
N PRO A 422 7.01 0.32 -13.05
CA PRO A 422 7.85 -0.80 -12.65
C PRO A 422 7.94 -1.02 -11.13
N VAL A 423 7.88 0.07 -10.35
CA VAL A 423 7.91 0.01 -8.88
C VAL A 423 6.58 -0.51 -8.35
N LEU A 424 5.46 -0.09 -8.95
CA LEU A 424 4.11 -0.56 -8.60
C LEU A 424 3.96 -2.05 -8.89
N GLU A 425 4.30 -2.49 -10.10
CA GLU A 425 4.24 -3.91 -10.50
C GLU A 425 5.13 -4.77 -9.59
N ARG A 426 6.32 -4.29 -9.24
CA ARG A 426 7.20 -5.01 -8.32
C ARG A 426 6.60 -5.10 -6.92
N PHE A 427 5.99 -4.03 -6.43
CA PHE A 427 5.36 -4.03 -5.12
C PHE A 427 4.13 -4.95 -5.09
N GLU A 428 3.35 -4.99 -6.17
CA GLU A 428 2.25 -5.93 -6.35
C GLU A 428 2.74 -7.38 -6.24
N ASN A 429 3.77 -7.76 -7.01
CA ASN A 429 4.30 -9.12 -7.04
C ASN A 429 5.08 -9.53 -5.77
N GLU A 430 5.92 -8.65 -5.21
CA GLU A 430 6.80 -8.98 -4.07
C GLU A 430 6.14 -8.78 -2.70
N ALA A 431 5.07 -7.96 -2.61
CA ALA A 431 4.39 -7.65 -1.36
C ALA A 431 2.89 -8.00 -1.36
N LEU A 432 2.10 -7.45 -2.28
CA LEU A 432 0.64 -7.56 -2.19
C LEU A 432 0.15 -8.97 -2.49
N ASP A 433 0.68 -9.62 -3.53
CA ASP A 433 0.34 -10.98 -3.91
C ASP A 433 0.65 -11.97 -2.78
N PRO A 434 1.88 -12.01 -2.20
CA PRO A 434 2.17 -12.88 -1.07
C PRO A 434 1.33 -12.56 0.17
N ALA A 435 1.06 -11.27 0.45
CA ALA A 435 0.29 -10.86 1.61
C ALA A 435 -1.18 -11.30 1.51
N ILE A 436 -1.80 -11.11 0.34
CA ILE A 436 -3.16 -11.54 0.05
C ILE A 436 -3.26 -13.06 0.09
N ASN A 437 -2.33 -13.77 -0.54
CA ASN A 437 -2.31 -15.23 -0.52
C ASN A 437 -2.14 -15.77 0.91
N CYS A 438 -1.28 -15.16 1.73
CA CYS A 438 -1.12 -15.52 3.13
C CYS A 438 -2.42 -15.32 3.92
N ALA A 439 -3.04 -14.15 3.83
CA ALA A 439 -4.28 -13.87 4.53
C ALA A 439 -5.44 -14.76 4.05
N PHE A 440 -5.56 -14.98 2.74
CA PHE A 440 -6.55 -15.86 2.15
C PHE A 440 -6.40 -17.31 2.65
N ASN A 441 -5.18 -17.86 2.66
CA ASN A 441 -4.92 -19.20 3.16
C ASN A 441 -5.20 -19.33 4.67
N ILE A 442 -4.88 -18.31 5.47
CA ILE A 442 -5.23 -18.26 6.88
C ILE A 442 -6.76 -18.29 7.07
N MET A 443 -7.50 -17.48 6.30
CA MET A 443 -8.97 -17.44 6.37
C MET A 443 -9.63 -18.75 5.88
N LEU A 444 -9.03 -19.40 4.88
CA LEU A 444 -9.49 -20.69 4.38
C LEU A 444 -9.34 -21.78 5.47
N ARG A 445 -8.19 -21.82 6.15
CA ARG A 445 -7.93 -22.79 7.24
C ARG A 445 -8.78 -22.54 8.48
N THR A 446 -9.11 -21.29 8.79
CA THR A 446 -9.97 -20.96 9.93
C THR A 446 -11.46 -21.12 9.62
N GLY A 447 -11.82 -21.49 8.38
CA GLY A 447 -13.21 -21.69 7.96
C GLY A 447 -14.01 -20.38 7.85
N GLN A 448 -13.33 -19.25 7.70
CA GLN A 448 -13.98 -17.94 7.59
C GLN A 448 -14.43 -17.59 6.16
N LEU A 449 -13.99 -18.34 5.16
CA LEU A 449 -14.44 -18.18 3.77
C LEU A 449 -15.63 -19.10 3.47
N PRO A 450 -16.54 -18.69 2.57
CA PRO A 450 -17.59 -19.57 2.09
C PRO A 450 -17.00 -20.81 1.39
N PRO A 451 -17.70 -21.96 1.41
CA PRO A 451 -17.19 -23.19 0.78
C PRO A 451 -16.93 -22.97 -0.71
N ILE A 452 -15.79 -23.47 -1.20
CA ILE A 452 -15.36 -23.31 -2.58
C ILE A 452 -16.37 -24.01 -3.51
N PRO A 453 -16.94 -23.32 -4.52
CA PRO A 453 -17.79 -23.92 -5.55
C PRO A 453 -17.06 -25.05 -6.28
N GLN A 454 -17.78 -26.09 -6.71
CA GLN A 454 -17.17 -27.25 -7.41
C GLN A 454 -16.43 -26.82 -8.69
N GLU A 455 -16.93 -25.78 -9.35
CA GLU A 455 -16.38 -25.20 -10.56
C GLU A 455 -15.01 -24.53 -10.35
N LEU A 456 -14.68 -24.13 -9.11
CA LEU A 456 -13.41 -23.50 -8.73
C LEU A 456 -12.40 -24.49 -8.12
N SER A 457 -12.75 -25.77 -8.01
CA SER A 457 -11.87 -26.78 -7.44
C SER A 457 -10.63 -26.99 -8.32
N GLY A 458 -9.43 -26.75 -7.77
CA GLY A 458 -8.17 -26.91 -8.48
C GLY A 458 -7.80 -25.76 -9.43
N ILE A 459 -8.57 -24.67 -9.44
CA ILE A 459 -8.31 -23.49 -10.26
C ILE A 459 -7.56 -22.45 -9.43
N HIS A 460 -6.51 -21.87 -10.01
CA HIS A 460 -5.77 -20.79 -9.37
C HIS A 460 -6.58 -19.49 -9.39
N ILE A 461 -6.70 -18.86 -8.23
CA ILE A 461 -7.32 -17.55 -8.09
C ILE A 461 -6.24 -16.51 -8.31
N LYS A 462 -6.48 -15.61 -9.26
CA LYS A 462 -5.64 -14.47 -9.57
C LYS A 462 -6.16 -13.23 -8.85
N ILE A 463 -5.23 -12.36 -8.45
CA ILE A 463 -5.52 -11.05 -7.89
C ILE A 463 -5.35 -10.02 -9.01
N GLU A 464 -6.39 -9.21 -9.24
CA GLU A 464 -6.36 -8.07 -10.16
C GLU A 464 -6.27 -6.78 -9.35
N TYR A 465 -5.21 -6.01 -9.53
CA TYR A 465 -5.06 -4.71 -8.91
C TYR A 465 -5.86 -3.65 -9.64
N ILE A 466 -6.61 -2.86 -8.88
CA ILE A 466 -7.40 -1.76 -9.42
C ILE A 466 -6.47 -0.54 -9.43
N SER A 467 -5.84 -0.29 -10.58
CA SER A 467 -5.00 0.91 -10.72
C SER A 467 -5.84 2.18 -10.67
N MET A 468 -5.27 3.27 -10.15
CA MET A 468 -5.92 4.58 -10.17
C MET A 468 -6.28 5.03 -11.60
N LEU A 469 -5.46 4.65 -12.59
CA LEU A 469 -5.76 4.91 -14.00
C LEU A 469 -6.98 4.12 -14.46
N ALA A 470 -7.08 2.83 -14.11
CA ALA A 470 -8.25 2.03 -14.42
C ALA A 470 -9.50 2.56 -13.73
N GLU A 471 -9.39 3.09 -12.51
CA GLU A 471 -10.50 3.74 -11.81
C GLU A 471 -10.91 5.06 -12.51
N ALA A 472 -9.94 5.91 -12.88
CA ALA A 472 -10.19 7.13 -13.64
C ALA A 472 -10.82 6.84 -15.01
N GLN A 473 -10.35 5.82 -15.71
CA GLN A 473 -10.94 5.34 -16.96
C GLN A 473 -12.37 4.81 -16.74
N ARG A 474 -12.62 4.00 -15.71
CA ARG A 474 -13.98 3.54 -15.38
C ARG A 474 -14.92 4.69 -15.06
N ALA A 475 -14.46 5.71 -14.33
CA ALA A 475 -15.25 6.91 -14.04
C ALA A 475 -15.58 7.69 -15.34
N ALA A 476 -14.62 7.81 -16.25
CA ALA A 476 -14.83 8.40 -17.57
C ALA A 476 -15.81 7.58 -18.43
N SER A 477 -15.71 6.25 -18.44
CA SER A 477 -16.64 5.36 -19.12
C SER A 477 -18.06 5.43 -18.54
N THR A 478 -18.19 5.55 -17.21
CA THR A 478 -19.49 5.72 -16.54
C THR A 478 -20.15 7.04 -16.95
N ALA A 479 -19.38 8.13 -17.00
CA ALA A 479 -19.86 9.40 -17.55
C ALA A 479 -20.23 9.32 -19.04
N GLY A 480 -19.60 8.43 -19.81
CA GLY A 480 -19.99 8.10 -21.18
C GLY A 480 -21.36 7.42 -21.23
N ILE A 481 -21.58 6.42 -20.37
CA ILE A 481 -22.87 5.72 -20.25
C ILE A 481 -23.99 6.68 -19.81
N GLU A 482 -23.75 7.56 -18.84
CA GLU A 482 -24.74 8.56 -18.40
C GLU A 482 -25.11 9.55 -19.51
N ARG A 483 -24.12 10.00 -20.30
CA ARG A 483 -24.35 10.85 -21.48
C ARG A 483 -25.14 10.13 -22.56
N LEU A 484 -24.82 8.86 -22.83
CA LEU A 484 -25.57 8.02 -23.76
C LEU A 484 -27.02 7.83 -23.28
N ALA A 485 -27.23 7.53 -22.00
CA ALA A 485 -28.56 7.38 -21.41
C ALA A 485 -29.37 8.68 -21.48
N GLY A 486 -28.75 9.84 -21.23
CA GLY A 486 -29.38 11.15 -21.41
C GLY A 486 -29.73 11.47 -22.86
N PHE A 487 -28.85 11.13 -23.81
CA PHE A 487 -29.09 11.29 -25.24
C PHE A 487 -30.27 10.44 -25.73
N VAL A 488 -30.30 9.15 -25.36
CA VAL A 488 -31.42 8.25 -25.67
C VAL A 488 -32.73 8.75 -25.04
N GLY A 489 -32.68 9.22 -23.78
CA GLY A 489 -33.84 9.81 -23.10
C GLY A 489 -34.40 11.05 -23.79
N ASN A 490 -33.54 11.90 -24.36
CA ASN A 490 -33.94 13.09 -25.10
C ASN A 490 -34.54 12.75 -26.48
N ILE A 491 -34.00 11.75 -27.17
CA ILE A 491 -34.54 11.28 -28.46
C ILE A 491 -35.96 10.73 -28.30
N ALA A 492 -36.24 10.02 -27.21
CA ALA A 492 -37.57 9.48 -26.92
C ALA A 492 -38.67 10.56 -26.78
N ALA A 493 -38.31 11.83 -26.59
CA ALA A 493 -39.24 12.95 -26.42
C ALA A 493 -39.52 13.75 -27.72
N VAL A 494 -38.83 13.48 -28.84
CA VAL A 494 -38.95 14.25 -30.08
C VAL A 494 -39.98 13.63 -31.03
N LYS A 495 -40.81 14.49 -31.65
CA LYS A 495 -42.00 14.16 -32.46
C LYS A 495 -41.73 13.17 -33.63
N PRO A 496 -42.72 12.32 -34.01
CA PRO A 496 -42.60 11.29 -35.05
C PRO A 496 -42.20 11.75 -36.46
N GLU A 497 -42.53 12.98 -36.85
CA GLU A 497 -42.42 13.43 -38.25
C GLU A 497 -40.98 13.81 -38.68
N VAL A 498 -40.06 13.99 -37.73
CA VAL A 498 -38.63 14.23 -38.00
C VAL A 498 -37.83 12.91 -37.95
N LEU A 499 -38.47 11.80 -37.54
CA LEU A 499 -37.83 10.52 -37.28
C LEU A 499 -37.63 9.67 -38.57
N ASP A 500 -38.33 9.96 -39.65
CA ASP A 500 -38.34 9.09 -40.85
C ASP A 500 -37.05 9.18 -41.70
N ASN A 501 -36.18 10.15 -41.44
CA ASN A 501 -34.95 10.38 -42.22
C ASN A 501 -33.66 9.95 -41.50
N LEU A 502 -33.75 9.40 -40.28
CA LEU A 502 -32.59 9.05 -39.44
C LEU A 502 -32.76 7.65 -38.85
N ASP A 503 -31.76 6.78 -39.01
CA ASP A 503 -31.70 5.50 -38.30
C ASP A 503 -31.17 5.72 -36.88
N PHE A 504 -32.09 5.80 -35.92
CA PHE A 504 -31.73 6.02 -34.52
C PHE A 504 -30.96 4.84 -33.92
N ASP A 505 -31.15 3.62 -34.41
CA ASP A 505 -30.42 2.46 -33.88
C ASP A 505 -28.93 2.57 -34.28
N GLU A 506 -28.63 2.93 -35.54
CA GLU A 506 -27.25 3.17 -36.01
C GLU A 506 -26.60 4.41 -35.38
N ILE A 507 -27.37 5.47 -35.14
CA ILE A 507 -26.89 6.68 -34.45
C ILE A 507 -26.54 6.38 -32.99
N ILE A 508 -27.34 5.56 -32.30
CA ILE A 508 -27.06 5.15 -30.91
C ILE A 508 -25.80 4.30 -30.86
N ASP A 509 -25.62 3.36 -31.79
CA ASP A 509 -24.41 2.52 -31.85
C ASP A 509 -23.16 3.36 -32.17
N THR A 510 -23.24 4.24 -33.18
CA THR A 510 -22.13 5.15 -33.54
C THR A 510 -21.79 6.11 -32.41
N TYR A 511 -22.79 6.65 -31.71
CA TYR A 511 -22.59 7.54 -30.57
C TYR A 511 -22.03 6.80 -29.35
N ALA A 512 -22.45 5.55 -29.13
CA ALA A 512 -21.90 4.67 -28.09
C ALA A 512 -20.43 4.31 -28.36
N ASP A 513 -20.07 4.04 -29.61
CA ASP A 513 -18.69 3.80 -30.04
C ASP A 513 -17.82 5.05 -29.86
N MET A 514 -18.32 6.23 -30.25
CA MET A 514 -17.62 7.52 -30.02
C MET A 514 -17.43 7.85 -28.54
N LEU A 515 -18.32 7.38 -27.67
CA LEU A 515 -18.22 7.54 -26.21
C LEU A 515 -17.45 6.41 -25.52
N GLY A 516 -16.98 5.40 -26.26
CA GLY A 516 -16.22 4.27 -25.72
C GLY A 516 -17.02 3.34 -24.80
N VAL A 517 -18.34 3.24 -25.00
CA VAL A 517 -19.22 2.38 -24.20
C VAL A 517 -19.07 0.92 -24.66
N THR A 518 -18.95 -0.02 -23.72
CA THR A 518 -18.78 -1.44 -24.08
C THR A 518 -20.00 -1.98 -24.83
N PRO A 519 -19.84 -2.67 -25.99
CA PRO A 519 -20.95 -3.21 -26.78
C PRO A 519 -21.86 -4.21 -26.03
N LYS A 520 -21.37 -4.79 -24.92
CA LYS A 520 -22.17 -5.65 -24.03
C LYS A 520 -23.32 -4.92 -23.32
N ALA A 521 -23.24 -3.59 -23.21
CA ALA A 521 -24.30 -2.76 -22.63
C ALA A 521 -25.45 -2.48 -23.62
N ILE A 522 -25.23 -2.73 -24.91
CA ILE A 522 -26.22 -2.55 -25.97
C ILE A 522 -26.96 -3.87 -26.16
N VAL A 523 -28.29 -3.81 -26.12
CA VAL A 523 -29.12 -5.01 -26.31
C VAL A 523 -28.98 -5.46 -27.76
N PRO A 524 -28.64 -6.74 -28.03
CA PRO A 524 -28.52 -7.24 -29.40
C PRO A 524 -29.81 -7.00 -30.19
N ILE A 525 -29.68 -6.57 -31.45
CA ILE A 525 -30.80 -6.20 -32.35
C ILE A 525 -31.91 -7.26 -32.39
N VAL A 526 -31.54 -8.55 -32.31
CA VAL A 526 -32.47 -9.69 -32.29
C VAL A 526 -33.41 -9.66 -31.07
N LYS A 527 -32.90 -9.32 -29.88
CA LYS A 527 -33.72 -9.19 -28.67
C LYS A 527 -34.57 -7.92 -28.71
N VAL A 528 -34.06 -6.83 -29.29
CA VAL A 528 -34.83 -5.59 -29.48
C VAL A 528 -36.02 -5.83 -30.42
N MET A 529 -35.82 -6.55 -31.53
CA MET A 529 -36.89 -6.90 -32.46
C MET A 529 -37.98 -7.77 -31.80
N GLN A 530 -37.60 -8.75 -30.96
CA GLN A 530 -38.56 -9.55 -30.20
C GLN A 530 -39.39 -8.71 -29.22
N ILE A 531 -38.75 -7.76 -28.52
CA ILE A 531 -39.45 -6.85 -27.60
C ILE A 531 -40.38 -5.90 -28.38
N ARG A 532 -39.95 -5.38 -29.53
CA ARG A 532 -40.76 -4.52 -30.42
C ARG A 532 -41.96 -5.29 -30.98
N ALA A 533 -41.76 -6.53 -31.42
CA ALA A 533 -42.83 -7.41 -31.92
C ALA A 533 -43.85 -7.74 -30.81
N ALA A 534 -43.38 -8.09 -29.61
CA ALA A 534 -44.24 -8.33 -28.46
C ALA A 534 -45.05 -7.08 -28.06
N ARG A 535 -44.42 -5.89 -28.08
CA ARG A 535 -45.10 -4.62 -27.79
C ARG A 535 -46.13 -4.25 -28.85
N SER A 536 -45.82 -4.46 -30.14
CA SER A 536 -46.74 -4.24 -31.26
C SER A 536 -47.97 -5.16 -31.17
N GLN A 537 -47.74 -6.44 -30.89
CA GLN A 537 -48.81 -7.42 -30.70
C GLN A 537 -49.70 -7.06 -29.48
N GLN A 538 -49.09 -6.62 -28.38
CA GLN A 538 -49.81 -6.20 -27.19
C GLN A 538 -50.63 -4.92 -27.43
N MET A 539 -50.09 -3.96 -28.20
CA MET A 539 -50.86 -2.77 -28.63
C MET A 539 -52.00 -3.13 -29.57
N GLN A 540 -51.79 -3.99 -30.57
CA GLN A 540 -52.87 -4.44 -31.46
C GLN A 540 -53.96 -5.18 -30.69
N GLN A 541 -53.59 -6.00 -29.70
CA GLN A 541 -54.56 -6.71 -28.86
C GLN A 541 -55.33 -5.74 -27.97
N GLN A 542 -54.68 -4.71 -27.42
CA GLN A 542 -55.32 -3.67 -26.60
C GLN A 542 -56.24 -2.77 -27.44
N GLN A 543 -55.86 -2.45 -28.67
CA GLN A 543 -56.65 -1.67 -29.62
C GLN A 543 -57.83 -2.49 -30.18
N ALA A 544 -57.67 -3.80 -30.38
CA ALA A 544 -58.76 -4.71 -30.72
C ALA A 544 -59.77 -4.87 -29.57
N LEU A 545 -59.29 -4.94 -28.31
CA LEU A 545 -60.14 -4.96 -27.11
C LEU A 545 -60.89 -3.63 -26.90
N GLN A 546 -60.24 -2.49 -27.16
CA GLN A 546 -60.90 -1.17 -27.12
C GLN A 546 -61.91 -1.01 -28.26
N ASN A 547 -61.59 -1.47 -29.48
CA ASN A 547 -62.53 -1.43 -30.60
C ASN A 547 -63.70 -2.40 -30.40
N SER A 548 -63.51 -3.55 -29.75
CA SER A 548 -64.62 -4.46 -29.43
C SER A 548 -65.53 -3.90 -28.32
N THR A 549 -64.98 -3.18 -27.33
CA THR A 549 -65.80 -2.51 -26.30
C THR A 549 -66.53 -1.27 -26.85
N ALA A 550 -65.89 -0.50 -27.74
CA ALA A 550 -66.53 0.63 -28.41
C ALA A 550 -67.63 0.19 -29.39
N ALA A 551 -67.42 -0.90 -30.15
CA ALA A 551 -68.44 -1.46 -31.03
C ALA A 551 -69.61 -2.08 -30.25
N ALA A 552 -69.34 -2.75 -29.12
CA ALA A 552 -70.38 -3.27 -28.23
C ALA A 552 -71.22 -2.15 -27.60
N GLN A 553 -70.61 -1.05 -27.16
CA GLN A 553 -71.33 0.12 -26.64
C GLN A 553 -72.15 0.84 -27.73
N GLY A 554 -71.61 1.02 -28.95
CA GLY A 554 -72.34 1.64 -30.06
C GLY A 554 -73.57 0.85 -30.54
N ALA A 555 -73.49 -0.48 -30.57
CA ALA A 555 -74.63 -1.34 -30.89
C ALA A 555 -75.71 -1.31 -29.80
N GLN A 556 -75.31 -1.20 -28.53
CA GLN A 556 -76.24 -1.13 -27.40
C GLN A 556 -76.97 0.23 -27.34
N THR A 557 -76.31 1.33 -27.70
CA THR A 557 -76.94 2.66 -27.80
C THR A 557 -77.89 2.79 -29.00
N LEU A 558 -77.58 2.17 -30.14
CA LEU A 558 -78.47 2.12 -31.31
C LEU A 558 -79.70 1.23 -31.09
N SER A 559 -79.59 0.17 -30.28
CA SER A 559 -80.72 -0.69 -29.89
C SER A 559 -81.68 -0.02 -28.87
N GLN A 560 -81.23 1.00 -28.14
CA GLN A 560 -82.01 1.67 -27.08
C GLN A 560 -82.58 3.04 -27.49
N THR A 561 -82.31 3.50 -28.72
CA THR A 561 -82.84 4.78 -29.22
C THR A 561 -84.16 4.54 -29.98
N ASP A 562 -85.27 4.63 -29.25
CA ASP A 562 -86.65 4.54 -29.74
C ASP A 562 -87.14 5.94 -30.18
N THR A 563 -87.42 6.14 -31.47
CA THR A 563 -87.78 7.46 -32.04
C THR A 563 -89.28 7.77 -32.03
N GLY A 564 -90.03 7.29 -31.04
CA GLY A 564 -91.41 7.76 -30.77
C GLY A 564 -92.42 7.36 -31.85
N GLY A 565 -93.15 6.27 -31.59
CA GLY A 565 -94.25 5.81 -32.46
C GLY A 565 -94.34 4.29 -32.68
N GLY A 566 -93.78 3.46 -31.78
CA GLY A 566 -93.97 2.01 -31.82
C GLY A 566 -93.38 1.31 -33.05
N ILE A 567 -92.42 1.95 -33.74
CA ILE A 567 -91.61 1.39 -34.82
C ILE A 567 -90.18 1.90 -34.61
N SER A 568 -89.23 0.98 -34.43
CA SER A 568 -87.81 1.30 -34.17
C SER A 568 -87.14 1.98 -35.37
N ALA A 569 -86.15 2.85 -35.12
CA ALA A 569 -85.36 3.53 -36.16
C ALA A 569 -84.64 2.57 -37.12
N LEU A 570 -84.39 1.32 -36.70
CA LEU A 570 -83.85 0.26 -37.54
C LEU A 570 -84.84 -0.18 -38.63
N GLN A 571 -86.14 -0.17 -38.31
CA GLN A 571 -87.22 -0.54 -39.23
C GLN A 571 -87.57 0.61 -40.20
N LYS A 572 -87.18 1.85 -39.88
CA LYS A 572 -87.25 3.02 -40.77
C LYS A 572 -86.05 3.14 -41.71
N MET A 573 -84.87 2.64 -41.33
CA MET A 573 -83.69 2.54 -42.22
C MET A 573 -83.73 1.31 -43.15
N LEU A 574 -84.47 0.25 -42.80
CA LEU A 574 -84.69 -0.92 -43.66
C LEU A 574 -85.97 -0.82 -44.53
N GLY A 575 -86.73 0.28 -44.42
CA GLY A 575 -88.07 0.43 -45.01
C GLY A 575 -88.21 1.50 -46.12
N ASN A 576 -87.13 2.13 -46.58
CA ASN A 576 -87.15 3.02 -47.74
C ASN A 576 -86.10 2.56 -48.76
N GLY A 577 -86.44 1.49 -49.47
CA GLY A 577 -85.95 1.20 -50.82
C GLY A 577 -86.98 1.69 -51.84
#